data_AF-A0A161ZG15-F1
#
_entry.id   AF-A0A161ZG15-F1
#
_cell.length_a   1.000
_cell.length_b   1.000
_cell.length_c   1.000
_cell.angle_alpha   90.00
_cell.angle_beta   90.00
_cell.angle_gamma   90.00
#
_symmetry.space_group_name_H-M   'P 1'
#
loop_
_entity.id
_entity.type
_entity.pdbx_description
1 polymer ?
#
loop_
_entity_poly.entity_id
_entity_poly.type
_entity_poly.pdbx_seq_one_letter_code
_entity_poly.pdbx_strand_id
1 'polypeptide(L)'
;METVVDLVPVLGAAGWPVRREPGAPGGVVAYDDAGTVCEVARLDVPEGPGLRAALVEHLHALSEDHEHLVAVRGVVEAGESSLVVLTDHVDGLRLDELAAAREPFRAAEAVTVLVPVAQGLAALHRDGRAHGSLDAACVVVASSGRAVLRPPLTPSSGAPADDVRDLARLVLDLVPPPASSHPSYQANADPEEARDLAALHAELAVALRDEPSARPAAGTFAARCYDAVEPRPVVMPDAARLVAGAFGGRRTVRPGVGGSTAGGGGVRGGTRTGGRGARARRRRTVRAVATSGGILVGCAVLVVLLVLLGPSRTTPPDADDPVPSAATAAVEPDGDADAVLDLDAVLDPGDPAGAARALTALRLALLTEGTGDLSSVVVAGSSAEARDAAVLEELDGVDVLDARAEVFDARLGEDWSPAPAGATPTDAVVEVDYAVSAHRQRTDDGELHVPATPRTTVVLVLRWTDDGWRVAEVR
;
A
#
# COMPACT_ATOMS: atom_id res chain seq x y z
N MET A 1 32.99 -7.09 8.48
CA MET A 1 32.00 -6.08 8.89
C MET A 1 32.00 -5.08 7.76
N GLU A 2 31.26 -5.39 6.71
CA GLU A 2 31.23 -4.57 5.50
C GLU A 2 30.55 -3.25 5.87
N THR A 3 31.32 -2.17 5.85
CA THR A 3 30.81 -0.82 6.03
C THR A 3 29.79 -0.56 4.93
N VAL A 4 28.51 -0.52 5.30
CA VAL A 4 27.45 0.00 4.43
C VAL A 4 27.87 1.43 4.08
N VAL A 5 28.23 1.66 2.82
CA VAL A 5 28.59 2.98 2.31
C VAL A 5 27.37 3.89 2.52
N ASP A 6 27.55 5.01 3.20
CA ASP A 6 26.51 6.03 3.31
C ASP A 6 26.25 6.57 1.89
N LEU A 7 25.03 6.40 1.39
CA LEU A 7 24.66 6.75 0.02
C LEU A 7 24.49 8.26 -0.17
N VAL A 8 24.25 9.00 0.91
CA VAL A 8 24.03 10.46 0.88
C VAL A 8 25.21 11.22 0.24
N PRO A 9 26.47 11.06 0.68
CA PRO A 9 27.60 11.75 0.06
C PRO A 9 27.85 11.31 -1.39
N VAL A 10 27.58 10.05 -1.73
CA VAL A 10 27.78 9.51 -3.09
C VAL A 10 26.81 10.16 -4.07
N LEU A 11 25.52 10.16 -3.74
CA LEU A 11 24.47 10.74 -4.55
C LEU A 11 24.59 12.27 -4.65
N GLY A 12 24.91 12.94 -3.53
CA GLY A 12 25.15 14.38 -3.52
C GLY A 12 26.34 14.81 -4.39
N ALA A 13 27.43 14.04 -4.40
CA ALA A 13 28.57 14.29 -5.30
C ALA A 13 28.22 14.07 -6.78
N ALA A 14 27.24 13.19 -7.06
CA ALA A 14 26.71 12.94 -8.40
C ALA A 14 25.62 13.94 -8.83
N GLY A 15 25.33 14.96 -8.02
CA GLY A 15 24.37 16.02 -8.36
C GLY A 15 22.92 15.73 -7.96
N TRP A 16 22.66 14.64 -7.23
CA TRP A 16 21.32 14.29 -6.78
C TRP A 16 21.06 14.85 -5.37
N PRO A 17 20.10 15.77 -5.18
CA PRO A 17 19.59 16.10 -3.87
C PRO A 17 19.03 14.84 -3.19
N VAL A 18 19.37 14.62 -1.92
CA VAL A 18 19.02 13.40 -1.19
C VAL A 18 18.46 13.76 0.19
N ARG A 19 17.41 13.06 0.60
CA ARG A 19 16.85 13.15 1.95
C ARG A 19 16.86 11.77 2.60
N ARG A 20 17.20 11.74 3.89
CA ARG A 20 16.99 10.52 4.69
C ARG A 20 15.50 10.38 4.96
N GLU A 21 14.96 9.25 4.55
CA GLU A 21 13.54 8.96 4.66
C GLU A 21 13.36 7.60 5.32
N PRO A 22 13.03 7.58 6.63
CA PRO A 22 12.75 6.34 7.34
C PRO A 22 11.61 5.59 6.64
N GLY A 23 11.89 4.39 6.15
CA GLY A 23 10.92 3.53 5.45
C GLY A 23 11.13 3.43 3.94
N ALA A 24 11.89 4.35 3.33
CA ALA A 24 12.32 4.18 1.94
C ALA A 24 13.30 3.00 1.81
N PRO A 25 13.31 2.25 0.68
CA PRO A 25 14.36 1.28 0.39
C PRO A 25 15.75 1.93 0.50
N GLY A 26 16.62 1.38 1.36
CA GLY A 26 17.94 1.98 1.63
C GLY A 26 17.94 3.20 2.57
N GLY A 27 16.79 3.62 3.10
CA GLY A 27 16.64 4.70 4.08
C GLY A 27 16.83 6.11 3.51
N VAL A 28 16.86 6.25 2.19
CA VAL A 28 17.06 7.52 1.48
C VAL A 28 16.17 7.59 0.24
N VAL A 29 15.76 8.81 -0.10
CA VAL A 29 15.18 9.15 -1.41
C VAL A 29 16.03 10.23 -2.05
N ALA A 30 16.05 10.24 -3.38
CA ALA A 30 16.69 11.29 -4.16
C ALA A 30 15.65 12.11 -4.91
N TYR A 31 16.07 13.24 -5.47
CA TYR A 31 15.22 14.11 -6.28
C TYR A 31 15.89 14.37 -7.62
N ASP A 32 15.11 14.39 -8.70
CA ASP A 32 15.60 14.85 -10.00
C ASP A 32 15.70 16.39 -10.06
N ASP A 33 16.15 16.92 -11.20
CA ASP A 33 16.27 18.37 -11.44
C ASP A 33 14.92 19.10 -11.38
N ALA A 34 13.80 18.40 -11.57
CA ALA A 34 12.45 18.94 -11.47
C ALA A 34 11.88 18.87 -10.03
N GLY A 35 12.59 18.23 -9.10
CA GLY A 35 12.16 18.01 -7.73
C GLY A 35 11.25 16.78 -7.55
N THR A 36 11.16 15.90 -8.54
CA THR A 36 10.42 14.64 -8.46
C THR A 36 11.17 13.62 -7.63
N VAL A 37 10.46 12.86 -6.81
CA VAL A 37 11.06 11.82 -5.96
C VAL A 37 11.54 10.64 -6.79
N CYS A 38 12.76 10.19 -6.54
CA CYS A 38 13.34 8.97 -7.08
C CYS A 38 13.61 7.95 -5.96
N GLU A 39 13.24 6.70 -6.21
CA GLU A 39 13.63 5.57 -5.39
C GLU A 39 15.10 5.20 -5.65
N VAL A 40 15.78 4.76 -4.59
CA VAL A 40 17.22 4.47 -4.62
C VAL A 40 17.42 2.97 -4.40
N ALA A 41 17.95 2.28 -5.41
CA ALA A 41 18.31 0.88 -5.33
C ALA A 41 19.82 0.70 -5.39
N ARG A 42 20.37 -0.17 -4.55
CA ARG A 42 21.79 -0.55 -4.60
C ARG A 42 21.94 -1.88 -5.31
N LEU A 43 22.85 -1.93 -6.28
CA LEU A 43 23.22 -3.13 -7.01
C LEU A 43 24.69 -3.47 -6.75
N ASP A 44 24.96 -4.77 -6.63
CA ASP A 44 26.32 -5.29 -6.66
C ASP A 44 26.76 -5.44 -8.12
N VAL A 45 27.97 -4.96 -8.41
CA VAL A 45 28.54 -5.03 -9.75
C VAL A 45 29.26 -6.37 -9.90
N PRO A 46 28.93 -7.16 -10.93
CA PRO A 46 29.62 -8.41 -11.20
C PRO A 46 31.10 -8.18 -11.49
N GLU A 47 31.96 -9.08 -11.01
CA GLU A 47 33.40 -9.01 -11.26
C GLU A 47 33.71 -9.21 -12.76
N GLY A 48 34.39 -8.23 -13.35
CA GLY A 48 34.85 -8.28 -14.74
C GLY A 48 34.36 -7.08 -15.57
N PRO A 49 35.24 -6.41 -16.33
CA PRO A 49 34.90 -5.16 -17.02
C PRO A 49 33.79 -5.33 -18.07
N GLY A 50 33.71 -6.49 -18.73
CA GLY A 50 32.65 -6.77 -19.71
C GLY A 50 31.26 -6.93 -19.08
N LEU A 51 31.17 -7.55 -17.89
CA LEU A 51 29.89 -7.73 -17.19
C LEU A 51 29.40 -6.41 -16.59
N ARG A 52 30.31 -5.58 -16.08
CA ARG A 52 29.98 -4.22 -15.64
C ARG A 52 29.45 -3.36 -16.80
N ALA A 53 30.13 -3.37 -17.94
CA ALA A 53 29.70 -2.62 -19.11
C ALA A 53 28.30 -3.06 -19.58
N ALA A 54 28.04 -4.37 -19.63
CA ALA A 54 26.74 -4.92 -19.99
C ALA A 54 25.63 -4.52 -18.99
N LEU A 55 25.92 -4.49 -17.68
CA LEU A 55 24.98 -4.03 -16.66
C LEU A 55 24.63 -2.54 -16.84
N VAL A 56 25.63 -1.69 -17.06
CA VAL A 56 25.40 -0.25 -17.28
C VAL A 56 24.62 0.01 -18.57
N GLU A 57 24.97 -0.70 -19.66
CA GLU A 57 24.23 -0.63 -20.93
C GLU A 57 22.76 -1.06 -20.75
N HIS A 58 22.53 -2.15 -20.02
CA HIS A 58 21.19 -2.61 -19.67
C HIS A 58 20.39 -1.55 -18.89
N LEU A 59 21.00 -0.94 -17.86
CA LEU A 59 20.34 0.10 -17.05
C LEU A 59 20.05 1.37 -17.85
N HIS A 60 20.97 1.80 -18.73
CA HIS A 60 20.73 2.95 -19.61
C HIS A 60 19.57 2.70 -20.57
N ALA A 61 19.43 1.48 -21.07
CA ALA A 61 18.33 1.14 -21.97
C ALA A 61 16.96 1.11 -21.25
N LEU A 62 16.94 1.05 -19.92
CA LEU A 62 15.73 1.18 -19.09
C LEU A 62 15.39 2.65 -18.76
N SER A 63 16.13 3.62 -19.30
CA SER A 63 15.82 5.05 -19.13
C SER A 63 14.75 5.58 -20.08
N GLU A 64 14.39 4.81 -21.11
CA GLU A 64 13.32 5.18 -22.03
C GLU A 64 11.96 5.16 -21.32
N ASP A 65 11.24 6.28 -21.40
CA ASP A 65 9.93 6.41 -20.77
C ASP A 65 8.89 5.50 -21.44
N HIS A 66 8.23 4.68 -20.64
CA HIS A 66 7.11 3.86 -21.09
C HIS A 66 5.99 3.88 -20.04
N GLU A 67 4.75 4.03 -20.48
CA GLU A 67 3.61 4.32 -19.60
C GLU A 67 3.42 3.31 -18.45
N HIS A 68 3.74 2.04 -18.71
CA HIS A 68 3.55 0.93 -17.77
C HIS A 68 4.86 0.32 -17.26
N LEU A 69 5.99 1.02 -17.40
CA LEU A 69 7.28 0.59 -16.90
C LEU A 69 7.94 1.76 -16.15
N VAL A 70 8.40 1.51 -14.91
CA VAL A 70 9.14 2.53 -14.15
C VAL A 70 10.46 2.81 -14.86
N ALA A 71 10.75 4.09 -15.13
CA ALA A 71 11.97 4.50 -15.81
C ALA A 71 13.16 4.56 -14.85
N VAL A 72 14.34 4.19 -15.36
CA VAL A 72 15.62 4.43 -14.70
C VAL A 72 16.07 5.86 -15.01
N ARG A 73 16.17 6.70 -13.97
CA ARG A 73 16.54 8.11 -14.09
C ARG A 73 18.03 8.36 -13.99
N GLY A 74 18.76 7.49 -13.29
CA GLY A 74 20.20 7.65 -13.12
C GLY A 74 20.90 6.40 -12.65
N VAL A 75 22.18 6.30 -13.00
CA VAL A 75 23.10 5.29 -12.48
C VAL A 75 24.32 6.00 -11.93
N VAL A 76 24.62 5.78 -10.66
CA VAL A 76 25.72 6.42 -9.93
C VAL A 76 26.67 5.35 -9.42
N GLU A 77 27.98 5.58 -9.59
CA GLU A 77 29.00 4.67 -9.07
C GLU A 77 29.15 4.84 -7.56
N ALA A 78 29.04 3.74 -6.80
CA ALA A 78 29.16 3.71 -5.34
C ALA A 78 30.32 2.81 -4.89
N GLY A 79 31.50 3.10 -5.42
CA GLY A 79 32.71 2.28 -5.24
C GLY A 79 32.96 1.30 -6.39
N GLU A 80 33.98 0.45 -6.25
CA GLU A 80 34.45 -0.42 -7.33
C GLU A 80 33.48 -1.57 -7.65
N SER A 81 32.69 -2.01 -6.68
CA SER A 81 31.83 -3.19 -6.78
C SER A 81 30.34 -2.89 -6.59
N SER A 82 29.92 -1.62 -6.66
CA SER A 82 28.51 -1.27 -6.46
C SER A 82 28.05 -0.10 -7.33
N LEU A 83 26.82 -0.19 -7.81
CA LEU A 83 26.09 0.89 -8.46
C LEU A 83 24.88 1.25 -7.61
N VAL A 84 24.51 2.52 -7.67
CA VAL A 84 23.24 3.04 -7.17
C VAL A 84 22.40 3.40 -8.37
N VAL A 85 21.20 2.87 -8.44
CA VAL A 85 20.24 3.11 -9.51
C VAL A 85 19.09 3.93 -8.96
N LEU A 86 18.76 4.99 -9.67
CA LEU A 86 17.64 5.86 -9.37
C LEU A 86 16.50 5.54 -10.33
N THR A 87 15.32 5.26 -9.79
CA THR A 87 14.10 5.00 -10.56
C THR A 87 13.00 5.95 -10.13
N ASP A 88 12.03 6.21 -11.00
CA ASP A 88 10.86 6.99 -10.59
C ASP A 88 10.18 6.38 -9.38
N HIS A 89 9.77 7.24 -8.46
CA HIS A 89 8.85 6.84 -7.41
C HIS A 89 7.42 6.78 -7.97
N VAL A 90 6.74 5.67 -7.73
CA VAL A 90 5.33 5.49 -8.05
C VAL A 90 4.54 5.55 -6.75
N ASP A 91 3.71 6.58 -6.61
CA ASP A 91 2.80 6.71 -5.47
C ASP A 91 1.68 5.66 -5.57
N GLY A 92 1.80 4.60 -4.77
CA GLY A 92 0.93 3.43 -4.83
C GLY A 92 1.37 2.29 -3.93
N LEU A 93 0.68 1.16 -4.05
CA LEU A 93 0.96 -0.06 -3.29
C LEU A 93 1.57 -1.13 -4.17
N ARG A 94 2.50 -1.92 -3.61
CA ARG A 94 2.96 -3.12 -4.30
C ARG A 94 1.82 -4.13 -4.37
N LEU A 95 1.75 -4.90 -5.45
CA LEU A 95 0.62 -5.79 -5.69
C LEU A 95 0.55 -6.95 -4.67
N ASP A 96 1.68 -7.36 -4.11
CA ASP A 96 1.74 -8.32 -2.99
C ASP A 96 1.11 -7.76 -1.71
N GLU A 97 1.41 -6.51 -1.38
CA GLU A 97 0.81 -5.79 -0.25
C GLU A 97 -0.68 -5.56 -0.46
N LEU A 98 -1.06 -5.14 -1.67
CA LEU A 98 -2.44 -4.92 -2.06
C LEU A 98 -3.23 -6.22 -1.92
N ALA A 99 -2.76 -7.32 -2.51
CA ALA A 99 -3.43 -8.62 -2.45
C ALA A 99 -3.53 -9.17 -1.01
N ALA A 100 -2.55 -8.88 -0.14
CA ALA A 100 -2.58 -9.30 1.26
C ALA A 100 -3.60 -8.50 2.11
N ALA A 101 -3.94 -7.28 1.71
CA ALA A 101 -4.82 -6.38 2.45
C ALA A 101 -6.28 -6.40 2.01
N ARG A 102 -6.65 -7.23 1.03
CA ARG A 102 -8.02 -7.30 0.51
C ARG A 102 -8.48 -8.73 0.24
N GLU A 103 -9.77 -8.84 -0.04
CA GLU A 103 -10.36 -10.03 -0.63
C GLU A 103 -9.82 -10.29 -2.05
N PRO A 104 -9.85 -11.55 -2.54
CA PRO A 104 -9.36 -11.87 -3.89
C PRO A 104 -9.93 -10.94 -4.96
N PHE A 105 -9.12 -10.64 -5.97
CA PHE A 105 -9.51 -9.77 -7.07
C PHE A 105 -10.66 -10.39 -7.85
N ARG A 106 -11.58 -9.54 -8.30
CA ARG A 106 -12.52 -9.94 -9.36
C ARG A 106 -11.78 -10.07 -10.67
N ALA A 107 -12.27 -10.92 -11.58
CA ALA A 107 -11.65 -11.12 -12.89
C ALA A 107 -11.43 -9.80 -13.65
N ALA A 108 -12.44 -8.92 -13.65
CA ALA A 108 -12.37 -7.61 -14.29
C ALA A 108 -11.32 -6.66 -13.65
N GLU A 109 -11.11 -6.72 -12.33
CA GLU A 109 -10.04 -5.95 -11.66
C GLU A 109 -8.66 -6.53 -11.98
N ALA A 110 -8.55 -7.86 -12.04
CA ALA A 110 -7.32 -8.53 -12.39
C ALA A 110 -6.87 -8.20 -13.82
N VAL A 111 -7.80 -8.03 -14.77
CA VAL A 111 -7.49 -7.54 -16.13
C VAL A 111 -6.95 -6.12 -16.12
N THR A 112 -7.49 -5.23 -15.26
CA THR A 112 -6.97 -3.86 -15.08
C THR A 112 -5.52 -3.83 -14.63
N VAL A 113 -5.05 -4.85 -13.91
CA VAL A 113 -3.62 -5.00 -13.55
C VAL A 113 -2.83 -5.72 -14.66
N LEU A 114 -3.39 -6.81 -15.21
CA LEU A 114 -2.73 -7.67 -16.20
C LEU A 114 -2.34 -6.88 -17.46
N VAL A 115 -3.25 -6.07 -18.01
CA VAL A 115 -3.06 -5.42 -19.31
C VAL A 115 -1.88 -4.44 -19.28
N PRO A 116 -1.79 -3.48 -18.34
CA PRO A 116 -0.63 -2.61 -18.19
C PRO A 116 0.68 -3.38 -18.01
N VAL A 117 0.70 -4.41 -17.16
CA VAL A 117 1.92 -5.19 -16.90
C VAL A 117 2.36 -5.94 -18.16
N ALA A 118 1.43 -6.54 -18.91
CA ALA A 118 1.71 -7.18 -20.18
C ALA A 118 2.20 -6.19 -21.24
N GLN A 119 1.71 -4.95 -21.25
CA GLN A 119 2.20 -3.88 -22.12
C GLN A 119 3.63 -3.45 -21.74
N GLY A 120 3.94 -3.34 -20.44
CA GLY A 120 5.30 -3.11 -19.94
C GLY A 120 6.27 -4.23 -20.33
N LEU A 121 5.85 -5.49 -20.21
CA LEU A 121 6.63 -6.65 -20.70
C LEU A 121 6.83 -6.58 -22.22
N ALA A 122 5.80 -6.23 -22.98
CA ALA A 122 5.91 -6.10 -24.44
C ALA A 122 6.92 -5.01 -24.85
N ALA A 123 7.07 -3.95 -24.05
CA ALA A 123 8.12 -2.96 -24.24
C ALA A 123 9.51 -3.56 -24.05
N LEU A 124 9.76 -4.23 -22.91
CA LEU A 124 11.02 -4.93 -22.65
C LEU A 124 11.36 -5.95 -23.76
N HIS A 125 10.37 -6.75 -24.16
CA HIS A 125 10.55 -7.81 -25.16
C HIS A 125 10.90 -7.25 -26.54
N ARG A 126 10.36 -6.08 -26.90
CA ARG A 126 10.68 -5.41 -28.17
C ARG A 126 12.16 -5.06 -28.27
N ASP A 127 12.77 -4.77 -27.13
CA ASP A 127 14.20 -4.44 -27.04
C ASP A 127 15.08 -5.68 -26.79
N GLY A 128 14.50 -6.87 -26.89
CA GLY A 128 15.20 -8.14 -26.67
C GLY A 128 15.52 -8.44 -25.20
N ARG A 129 14.87 -7.77 -24.25
CA ARG A 129 15.04 -7.97 -22.82
C ARG A 129 13.87 -8.77 -22.24
N ALA A 130 14.15 -9.71 -21.36
CA ALA A 130 13.14 -10.36 -20.53
C ALA A 130 13.18 -9.78 -19.11
N HIS A 131 12.05 -9.78 -18.42
CA HIS A 131 12.00 -9.45 -17.00
C HIS A 131 12.66 -10.55 -16.17
N GLY A 132 12.21 -11.79 -16.37
CA GLY A 132 12.83 -13.03 -15.92
C GLY A 132 12.75 -13.34 -14.43
N SER A 133 12.06 -12.49 -13.66
CA SER A 133 11.66 -12.78 -12.28
C SER A 133 10.39 -11.99 -11.95
N LEU A 134 9.34 -12.17 -12.75
CA LEU A 134 8.10 -11.44 -12.56
C LEU A 134 7.29 -12.05 -11.41
N ASP A 135 7.04 -11.25 -10.37
CA ASP A 135 6.16 -11.57 -9.26
C ASP A 135 5.32 -10.35 -8.84
N ALA A 136 4.46 -10.52 -7.83
CA ALA A 136 3.60 -9.45 -7.34
C ALA A 136 4.39 -8.27 -6.73
N ALA A 137 5.59 -8.47 -6.20
CA ALA A 137 6.41 -7.39 -5.66
C ALA A 137 6.99 -6.48 -6.77
N CYS A 138 7.05 -6.98 -8.01
CA CYS A 138 7.48 -6.23 -9.18
C CYS A 138 6.41 -5.27 -9.72
N VAL A 139 5.17 -5.33 -9.26
CA VAL A 139 4.06 -4.50 -9.76
C VAL A 139 3.64 -3.51 -8.69
N VAL A 140 3.51 -2.24 -9.06
CA VAL A 140 2.94 -1.19 -8.21
C VAL A 140 1.61 -0.74 -8.81
N VAL A 141 0.56 -0.71 -8.00
CA VAL A 141 -0.74 -0.15 -8.37
C VAL A 141 -0.81 1.25 -7.77
N ALA A 142 -0.75 2.26 -8.63
CA ALA A 142 -0.83 3.65 -8.25
C ALA A 142 -2.18 3.97 -7.58
N SER A 143 -2.24 5.04 -6.79
CA SER A 143 -3.48 5.54 -6.19
C SER A 143 -4.58 5.84 -7.21
N SER A 144 -4.22 6.11 -8.47
CA SER A 144 -5.13 6.25 -9.61
C SER A 144 -5.72 4.93 -10.13
N GLY A 145 -5.34 3.79 -9.55
CA GLY A 145 -5.70 2.44 -10.03
C GLY A 145 -4.87 1.92 -11.19
N ARG A 146 -3.82 2.65 -11.61
CA ARG A 146 -2.96 2.26 -12.74
C ARG A 146 -1.83 1.34 -12.26
N ALA A 147 -1.70 0.17 -12.88
CA ALA A 147 -0.58 -0.73 -12.62
C ALA A 147 0.66 -0.33 -13.44
N VAL A 148 1.83 -0.36 -12.79
CA VAL A 148 3.14 -0.08 -13.38
C VAL A 148 4.12 -1.18 -12.99
N LEU A 149 4.89 -1.67 -13.95
CA LEU A 149 5.92 -2.69 -13.76
C LEU A 149 7.24 -2.05 -13.34
N ARG A 150 7.86 -2.57 -12.27
CA ARG A 150 9.26 -2.28 -11.92
C ARG A 150 10.17 -3.03 -12.89
N PRO A 151 11.15 -2.37 -13.55
CA PRO A 151 12.01 -3.03 -14.51
C PRO A 151 12.99 -3.99 -13.81
N PRO A 152 13.52 -5.00 -14.53
CA PRO A 152 14.58 -5.86 -14.02
C PRO A 152 15.88 -5.05 -13.95
N LEU A 153 16.31 -4.61 -12.76
CA LEU A 153 17.53 -3.79 -12.63
C LEU A 153 18.83 -4.56 -12.94
N THR A 154 18.76 -5.89 -13.00
CA THR A 154 19.84 -6.76 -13.44
C THR A 154 19.43 -7.49 -14.72
N PRO A 155 20.35 -7.71 -15.68
CA PRO A 155 20.04 -8.48 -16.88
C PRO A 155 19.59 -9.90 -16.51
N SER A 156 18.48 -10.35 -17.10
CA SER A 156 18.02 -11.72 -16.97
C SER A 156 18.40 -12.56 -18.18
N SER A 157 18.68 -13.85 -17.93
CA SER A 157 18.81 -14.86 -18.98
C SER A 157 17.47 -15.54 -19.32
N GLY A 158 16.36 -15.06 -18.75
CA GLY A 158 15.01 -15.58 -19.01
C GLY A 158 14.54 -15.33 -20.43
N ALA A 159 13.52 -16.06 -20.87
CA ALA A 159 12.89 -15.87 -22.17
C ALA A 159 11.60 -15.01 -22.06
N PRO A 160 11.27 -14.20 -23.07
CA PRO A 160 9.99 -13.48 -23.13
C PRO A 160 8.74 -14.34 -22.88
N ALA A 161 8.76 -15.59 -23.35
CA ALA A 161 7.66 -16.54 -23.15
C ALA A 161 7.53 -17.01 -21.69
N ASP A 162 8.60 -16.95 -20.89
CA ASP A 162 8.54 -17.25 -19.46
C ASP A 162 7.90 -16.11 -18.68
N ASP A 163 8.17 -14.85 -19.03
CA ASP A 163 7.50 -13.69 -18.42
C ASP A 163 5.96 -13.75 -18.62
N VAL A 164 5.50 -14.16 -19.80
CA VAL A 164 4.06 -14.31 -20.09
C VAL A 164 3.44 -15.40 -19.20
N ARG A 165 4.17 -16.51 -19.00
CA ARG A 165 3.72 -17.58 -18.10
C ARG A 165 3.69 -17.10 -16.65
N ASP A 166 4.69 -16.34 -16.23
CA ASP A 166 4.81 -15.86 -14.85
C ASP A 166 3.76 -14.77 -14.56
N LEU A 167 3.44 -13.91 -15.53
CA LEU A 167 2.30 -13.01 -15.45
C LEU A 167 0.97 -13.78 -15.31
N ALA A 168 0.78 -14.84 -16.09
CA ALA A 168 -0.44 -15.64 -16.01
C ALA A 168 -0.57 -16.35 -14.65
N ARG A 169 0.54 -16.81 -14.06
CA ARG A 169 0.57 -17.38 -12.70
C ARG A 169 0.25 -16.34 -11.64
N LEU A 170 0.89 -15.18 -11.72
CA LEU A 170 0.62 -14.05 -10.84
C LEU A 170 -0.88 -13.73 -10.84
N VAL A 171 -1.50 -13.62 -12.02
CA VAL A 171 -2.93 -13.31 -12.13
C VAL A 171 -3.80 -14.44 -11.60
N LEU A 172 -3.44 -15.71 -11.85
CA LEU A 172 -4.14 -16.85 -11.25
C LEU A 172 -4.13 -16.80 -9.71
N ASP A 173 -3.04 -16.32 -9.10
CA ASP A 173 -2.92 -16.21 -7.65
C ASP A 173 -3.74 -15.03 -7.07
N LEU A 174 -4.13 -14.05 -7.90
CA LEU A 174 -4.96 -12.91 -7.49
C LEU A 174 -6.46 -13.23 -7.47
N VAL A 175 -6.92 -14.14 -8.32
CA VAL A 175 -8.35 -14.44 -8.53
C VAL A 175 -8.75 -15.77 -7.89
N PRO A 176 -10.02 -15.94 -7.46
CA PRO A 176 -10.47 -17.22 -6.94
C PRO A 176 -10.45 -18.31 -8.03
N PRO A 177 -10.31 -19.59 -7.67
CA PRO A 177 -10.44 -20.66 -8.65
C PRO A 177 -11.88 -20.73 -9.18
N PRO A 178 -12.07 -21.20 -10.43
CA PRO A 178 -13.40 -21.24 -11.01
C PRO A 178 -14.22 -22.34 -10.34
N ALA A 179 -15.53 -22.13 -10.21
CA ALA A 179 -16.43 -23.09 -9.55
C ALA A 179 -16.43 -24.49 -10.21
N SER A 180 -16.11 -24.57 -11.50
CA SER A 180 -15.93 -25.83 -12.23
C SER A 180 -14.78 -26.69 -11.68
N SER A 181 -13.76 -26.07 -11.10
CA SER A 181 -12.63 -26.74 -10.45
C SER A 181 -12.86 -26.94 -8.96
N HIS A 182 -13.65 -26.06 -8.31
CA HIS A 182 -13.95 -26.12 -6.87
C HIS A 182 -15.41 -25.73 -6.57
N PRO A 183 -16.34 -26.70 -6.49
CA PRO A 183 -17.78 -26.45 -6.31
C PRO A 183 -18.15 -25.70 -5.02
N SER A 184 -17.25 -25.64 -4.03
CA SER A 184 -17.44 -24.88 -2.79
C SER A 184 -17.49 -23.35 -3.01
N TYR A 185 -16.94 -22.84 -4.12
CA TYR A 185 -17.02 -21.42 -4.50
C TYR A 185 -18.33 -21.06 -5.23
N GLN A 186 -19.16 -22.05 -5.53
CA GLN A 186 -20.36 -21.90 -6.37
C GLN A 186 -21.56 -21.29 -5.62
N ALA A 187 -21.49 -21.17 -4.29
CA ALA A 187 -22.67 -20.99 -3.46
C ALA A 187 -23.32 -19.59 -3.51
N ASN A 188 -22.63 -18.54 -3.98
CA ASN A 188 -23.14 -17.15 -3.95
C ASN A 188 -22.60 -16.24 -5.07
N ALA A 189 -22.02 -16.77 -6.15
CA ALA A 189 -21.39 -15.94 -7.19
C ALA A 189 -22.42 -15.35 -8.17
N ASP A 190 -22.27 -14.06 -8.49
CA ASP A 190 -22.98 -13.38 -9.57
C ASP A 190 -22.72 -14.12 -10.91
N PRO A 191 -23.76 -14.48 -11.71
CA PRO A 191 -23.59 -15.14 -13.00
C PRO A 191 -22.68 -14.40 -13.98
N GLU A 192 -22.62 -13.07 -13.92
CA GLU A 192 -21.72 -12.27 -14.74
C GLU A 192 -20.27 -12.45 -14.31
N GLU A 193 -20.00 -12.30 -13.02
CA GLU A 193 -18.68 -12.50 -12.43
C GLU A 193 -18.15 -13.93 -12.65
N ALA A 194 -19.02 -14.93 -12.58
CA ALA A 194 -18.67 -16.32 -12.90
C ALA A 194 -18.30 -16.53 -14.38
N ARG A 195 -18.96 -15.80 -15.30
CA ARG A 195 -18.64 -15.84 -16.73
C ARG A 195 -17.29 -15.18 -17.00
N ASP A 196 -17.05 -14.01 -16.41
CA ASP A 196 -15.81 -13.26 -16.56
C ASP A 196 -14.62 -14.06 -16.01
N LEU A 197 -14.79 -14.67 -14.83
CA LEU A 197 -13.76 -15.54 -14.25
C LEU A 197 -13.43 -16.73 -15.17
N ALA A 198 -14.44 -17.37 -15.74
CA ALA A 198 -14.24 -18.48 -16.67
C ALA A 198 -13.55 -18.02 -17.97
N ALA A 199 -13.92 -16.86 -18.51
CA ALA A 199 -13.32 -16.27 -19.70
C ALA A 199 -11.84 -15.92 -19.47
N LEU A 200 -11.53 -15.25 -18.36
CA LEU A 200 -10.15 -14.95 -17.97
C LEU A 200 -9.33 -16.23 -17.83
N HIS A 201 -9.83 -17.25 -17.11
CA HIS A 201 -9.11 -18.51 -16.90
C HIS A 201 -8.81 -19.25 -18.22
N ALA A 202 -9.67 -19.14 -19.22
CA ALA A 202 -9.42 -19.72 -20.54
C ALA A 202 -8.19 -19.07 -21.21
N GLU A 203 -8.04 -17.75 -21.12
CA GLU A 203 -6.88 -17.04 -21.64
C GLU A 203 -5.61 -17.29 -20.81
N LEU A 204 -5.73 -17.34 -19.47
CA LEU A 204 -4.60 -17.70 -18.61
C LEU A 204 -4.06 -19.11 -18.95
N ALA A 205 -4.95 -20.08 -19.21
CA ALA A 205 -4.55 -21.43 -19.60
C ALA A 205 -3.74 -21.47 -20.91
N VAL A 206 -3.99 -20.54 -21.84
CA VAL A 206 -3.22 -20.40 -23.08
C VAL A 206 -1.80 -19.90 -22.81
N ALA A 207 -1.63 -18.95 -21.89
CA ALA A 207 -0.33 -18.45 -21.46
C ALA A 207 0.47 -19.45 -20.60
N LEU A 208 -0.23 -20.39 -19.95
CA LEU A 208 0.37 -21.40 -19.07
C LEU A 208 0.80 -22.69 -19.76
N ARG A 209 0.75 -22.76 -21.10
CA ARG A 209 1.17 -23.95 -21.85
C ARG A 209 2.62 -24.32 -21.54
N ASP A 210 2.88 -25.62 -21.39
CA ASP A 210 4.21 -26.15 -21.11
C ASP A 210 5.23 -25.71 -22.17
N GLU A 211 4.86 -25.86 -23.44
CA GLU A 211 5.67 -25.49 -24.59
C GLU A 211 5.77 -23.96 -24.76
N PRO A 212 6.97 -23.34 -24.60
CA PRO A 212 7.12 -21.88 -24.65
C PRO A 212 6.69 -21.26 -25.98
N SER A 213 6.94 -21.96 -27.09
CA SER A 213 6.56 -21.51 -28.44
C SER A 213 5.05 -21.49 -28.69
N ALA A 214 4.26 -22.17 -27.84
CA ALA A 214 2.81 -22.20 -27.92
C ALA A 214 2.12 -21.09 -27.10
N ARG A 215 2.90 -20.29 -26.35
CA ARG A 215 2.41 -19.15 -25.57
C ARG A 215 2.31 -17.90 -26.46
N PRO A 216 1.32 -17.02 -26.24
CA PRO A 216 1.22 -15.77 -26.97
C PRO A 216 2.35 -14.81 -26.59
N ALA A 217 2.65 -13.84 -27.46
CA ALA A 217 3.46 -12.68 -27.08
C ALA A 217 2.70 -11.83 -26.06
N ALA A 218 3.42 -11.10 -25.20
CA ALA A 218 2.82 -10.32 -24.10
C ALA A 218 1.73 -9.34 -24.57
N GLY A 219 1.95 -8.59 -25.65
CA GLY A 219 0.94 -7.71 -26.21
C GLY A 219 -0.29 -8.43 -26.76
N THR A 220 -0.12 -9.61 -27.37
CA THR A 220 -1.25 -10.44 -27.82
C THR A 220 -2.02 -11.00 -26.63
N PHE A 221 -1.32 -11.38 -25.57
CA PHE A 221 -1.95 -11.86 -24.33
C PHE A 221 -2.80 -10.76 -23.69
N ALA A 222 -2.26 -9.53 -23.59
CA ALA A 222 -3.01 -8.37 -23.09
C ALA A 222 -4.31 -8.14 -23.87
N ALA A 223 -4.23 -8.11 -25.21
CA ALA A 223 -5.39 -7.88 -26.07
C ALA A 223 -6.47 -8.95 -25.87
N ARG A 224 -6.07 -10.23 -25.77
CA ARG A 224 -7.03 -11.33 -25.55
C ARG A 224 -7.73 -11.24 -24.20
N CYS A 225 -6.98 -10.94 -23.14
CA CYS A 225 -7.57 -10.76 -21.81
C CYS A 225 -8.53 -9.57 -21.76
N TYR A 226 -8.18 -8.45 -22.41
CA TYR A 226 -9.03 -7.27 -22.52
C TYR A 226 -10.33 -7.55 -23.29
N ASP A 227 -10.23 -8.27 -24.42
CA ASP A 227 -11.39 -8.64 -25.23
C ASP A 227 -12.29 -9.68 -24.53
N ALA A 228 -11.71 -10.53 -23.66
CA ALA A 228 -12.43 -11.56 -22.95
C ALA A 228 -13.23 -11.05 -21.74
N VAL A 229 -12.71 -10.03 -21.04
CA VAL A 229 -13.32 -9.46 -19.83
C VAL A 229 -13.14 -7.95 -19.82
N GLU A 230 -14.25 -7.22 -19.70
CA GLU A 230 -14.23 -5.76 -19.60
C GLU A 230 -13.52 -5.31 -18.30
N PRO A 231 -12.44 -4.52 -18.38
CA PRO A 231 -11.71 -4.11 -17.18
C PRO A 231 -12.54 -3.23 -16.25
N ARG A 232 -12.38 -3.44 -14.94
CA ARG A 232 -13.01 -2.60 -13.90
C ARG A 232 -11.95 -2.00 -12.96
N PRO A 233 -12.18 -0.78 -12.42
CA PRO A 233 -11.24 -0.17 -11.49
C PRO A 233 -10.92 -1.10 -10.32
N VAL A 234 -9.63 -1.16 -9.95
CA VAL A 234 -9.19 -1.93 -8.79
C VAL A 234 -9.70 -1.26 -7.53
N VAL A 235 -10.45 -1.99 -6.71
CA VAL A 235 -10.87 -1.49 -5.40
C VAL A 235 -9.67 -1.52 -4.44
N MET A 236 -9.23 -0.33 -4.04
CA MET A 236 -8.17 -0.18 -3.05
C MET A 236 -8.71 -0.52 -1.66
N PRO A 237 -8.00 -1.34 -0.86
CA PRO A 237 -8.38 -1.61 0.51
C PRO A 237 -8.38 -0.31 1.32
N ASP A 238 -9.25 -0.26 2.33
CA ASP A 238 -9.17 0.80 3.31
C ASP A 238 -7.79 0.80 3.99
N ALA A 239 -7.37 1.97 4.47
CA ALA A 239 -6.05 2.11 5.05
C ALA A 239 -5.87 1.30 6.35
N ALA A 240 -6.96 0.84 6.99
CA ALA A 240 -6.91 0.04 8.21
C ALA A 240 -6.52 -1.41 7.89
N ARG A 241 -7.03 -1.97 6.79
CA ARG A 241 -6.64 -3.28 6.28
C ARG A 241 -5.22 -3.30 5.72
N LEU A 242 -4.76 -2.19 5.13
CA LEU A 242 -3.34 -2.05 4.76
C LEU A 242 -2.43 -2.14 5.99
N VAL A 243 -2.87 -1.54 7.09
CA VAL A 243 -2.18 -1.62 8.37
C VAL A 243 -2.22 -3.05 8.93
N ALA A 244 -3.40 -3.66 9.00
CA ALA A 244 -3.53 -5.03 9.50
C ALA A 244 -2.73 -6.05 8.67
N GLY A 245 -2.74 -5.93 7.33
CA GLY A 245 -2.05 -6.82 6.41
C GLY A 245 -0.53 -6.78 6.53
N ALA A 246 0.04 -5.58 6.70
CA ALA A 246 1.49 -5.46 6.77
C ALA A 246 2.07 -5.76 8.18
N PHE A 247 1.21 -5.87 9.22
CA PHE A 247 1.52 -6.62 10.44
C PHE A 247 1.25 -8.13 10.34
N GLY A 248 0.19 -8.53 9.62
CA GLY A 248 -0.23 -9.93 9.44
C GLY A 248 0.70 -10.76 8.56
N GLY A 249 1.42 -10.13 7.62
CA GLY A 249 2.40 -10.77 6.74
C GLY A 249 3.60 -11.41 7.46
N ARG A 250 3.74 -11.20 8.77
CA ARG A 250 4.76 -11.88 9.60
C ARG A 250 4.26 -13.11 10.33
N ARG A 251 2.96 -13.44 10.23
CA ARG A 251 2.39 -14.65 10.84
C ARG A 251 2.00 -15.68 9.78
N THR A 252 2.79 -16.76 9.79
CA THR A 252 2.53 -18.09 9.21
C THR A 252 2.92 -18.32 7.75
N VAL A 253 4.18 -18.75 7.54
CA VAL A 253 4.44 -19.84 6.60
C VAL A 253 3.63 -21.04 7.08
N ARG A 254 2.49 -21.30 6.43
CA ARG A 254 1.80 -22.58 6.57
C ARG A 254 2.70 -23.68 6.02
N PRO A 255 2.91 -24.80 6.75
CA PRO A 255 3.62 -25.95 6.20
C PRO A 255 2.69 -26.67 5.20
N GLY A 256 2.82 -26.31 3.93
CA GLY A 256 2.19 -27.01 2.81
C GLY A 256 2.97 -28.28 2.47
N VAL A 257 2.52 -29.39 3.06
CA VAL A 257 2.39 -30.74 2.47
C VAL A 257 3.41 -31.12 1.40
N GLY A 258 4.31 -32.04 1.78
CA GLY A 258 5.25 -32.67 0.86
C GLY A 258 4.58 -33.38 -0.31
N GLY A 259 5.17 -33.18 -1.49
CA GLY A 259 4.74 -33.77 -2.76
C GLY A 259 5.92 -34.07 -3.68
N SER A 260 6.73 -35.05 -3.27
CA SER A 260 7.50 -36.00 -4.09
C SER A 260 8.20 -35.50 -5.37
N THR A 261 9.51 -35.29 -5.25
CA THR A 261 10.47 -35.45 -6.34
C THR A 261 10.41 -36.88 -6.89
N ALA A 262 9.96 -37.03 -8.13
CA ALA A 262 10.10 -38.27 -8.90
C ALA A 262 11.58 -38.47 -9.27
N GLY A 263 12.27 -39.29 -8.48
CA GLY A 263 13.58 -39.86 -8.80
C GLY A 263 13.43 -41.34 -9.11
N GLY A 264 13.97 -41.75 -10.25
CA GLY A 264 13.75 -43.03 -10.90
C GLY A 264 14.10 -44.28 -10.09
N GLY A 265 13.53 -45.40 -10.55
CA GLY A 265 13.44 -46.66 -9.85
C GLY A 265 14.76 -47.43 -9.73
N GLY A 266 14.72 -48.44 -8.85
CA GLY A 266 15.86 -49.32 -8.65
C GLY A 266 15.73 -50.29 -7.49
N VAL A 267 14.97 -51.37 -7.71
CA VAL A 267 15.21 -52.75 -7.24
C VAL A 267 15.11 -53.09 -5.72
N ARG A 268 14.23 -54.08 -5.51
CA ARG A 268 13.92 -54.91 -4.32
C ARG A 268 15.13 -55.51 -3.59
N GLY A 269 15.01 -55.69 -2.26
CA GLY A 269 15.74 -56.76 -1.55
C GLY A 269 15.83 -56.67 -0.02
N GLY A 270 14.81 -57.17 0.69
CA GLY A 270 14.89 -58.03 1.89
C GLY A 270 15.87 -57.77 3.06
N THR A 271 15.24 -57.53 4.23
CA THR A 271 15.50 -58.14 5.55
C THR A 271 16.71 -57.76 6.44
N ARG A 272 16.32 -57.26 7.63
CA ARG A 272 16.70 -57.66 9.01
C ARG A 272 18.00 -57.13 9.65
N THR A 273 17.73 -56.43 10.77
CA THR A 273 18.35 -56.50 12.12
C THR A 273 19.81 -56.09 12.31
N GLY A 274 19.97 -54.99 13.07
CA GLY A 274 20.72 -54.96 14.33
C GLY A 274 22.24 -54.93 14.26
N GLY A 275 22.85 -53.84 14.70
CA GLY A 275 24.29 -53.84 14.98
C GLY A 275 24.87 -52.45 15.17
N ARG A 276 25.10 -52.08 16.43
CA ARG A 276 25.77 -50.85 16.88
C ARG A 276 27.18 -50.73 16.29
N GLY A 277 27.58 -49.52 15.91
CA GLY A 277 28.96 -49.22 15.53
C GLY A 277 29.17 -47.74 15.19
N ALA A 278 29.71 -47.01 16.15
CA ALA A 278 29.97 -45.57 16.10
C ALA A 278 30.88 -45.14 14.94
N ARG A 279 30.54 -44.02 14.28
CA ARG A 279 31.54 -43.13 13.66
C ARG A 279 31.12 -41.68 13.84
N ALA A 280 31.85 -41.00 14.73
CA ALA A 280 31.86 -39.56 14.85
C ALA A 280 32.30 -38.93 13.51
N ARG A 281 31.49 -38.04 12.96
CA ARG A 281 31.91 -37.10 11.92
C ARG A 281 31.42 -35.72 12.29
N ARG A 282 32.37 -34.89 12.73
CA ARG A 282 32.25 -33.43 12.92
C ARG A 282 31.47 -32.82 11.77
N ARG A 283 30.28 -32.29 12.05
CA ARG A 283 29.61 -31.31 11.19
C ARG A 283 29.87 -29.94 11.79
N ARG A 284 30.60 -29.12 11.04
CA ARG A 284 30.77 -27.68 11.29
C ARG A 284 29.37 -27.05 11.23
N THR A 285 28.97 -26.41 12.32
CA THR A 285 27.84 -25.50 12.38
C THR A 285 28.19 -24.26 11.57
N VAL A 286 27.61 -24.12 10.38
CA VAL A 286 27.49 -22.83 9.71
C VAL A 286 26.34 -22.12 10.40
N ARG A 287 26.67 -21.11 11.22
CA ARG A 287 25.69 -20.15 11.73
C ARG A 287 25.16 -19.38 10.52
N ALA A 288 23.94 -19.71 10.09
CA ALA A 288 23.15 -18.80 9.28
C ALA A 288 22.76 -17.63 10.18
N VAL A 289 23.35 -16.47 9.92
CA VAL A 289 22.93 -15.20 10.49
C VAL A 289 21.64 -14.84 9.77
N ALA A 290 20.51 -15.07 10.45
CA ALA A 290 19.23 -14.53 10.03
C ALA A 290 19.24 -13.02 10.33
N THR A 291 19.38 -12.21 9.28
CA THR A 291 19.19 -10.77 9.36
C THR A 291 17.70 -10.46 9.28
N SER A 292 17.21 -9.90 10.38
CA SER A 292 15.85 -9.53 10.70
C SER A 292 15.32 -8.46 9.73
N GLY A 293 14.40 -8.84 8.85
CA GLY A 293 13.60 -7.93 8.03
C GLY A 293 12.18 -7.84 8.59
N GLY A 294 11.73 -6.61 8.82
CA GLY A 294 10.35 -6.28 9.18
C GLY A 294 10.31 -5.44 10.44
N ILE A 295 10.11 -4.13 10.26
CA ILE A 295 9.44 -3.25 11.21
C ILE A 295 8.91 -2.13 10.34
N LEU A 296 7.70 -2.26 9.85
CA LEU A 296 6.85 -1.14 9.47
C LEU A 296 5.44 -1.62 9.72
N VAL A 297 4.59 -0.76 10.29
CA VAL A 297 3.14 -0.63 10.02
C VAL A 297 2.29 -0.10 11.18
N GLY A 298 2.82 0.42 12.30
CA GLY A 298 1.92 1.01 13.30
C GLY A 298 1.51 2.46 13.05
N CYS A 299 1.85 3.03 11.89
CA CYS A 299 1.73 4.47 11.69
C CYS A 299 0.30 4.97 11.39
N ALA A 300 -0.67 4.11 11.08
CA ALA A 300 -1.93 4.55 10.48
C ALA A 300 -3.22 4.23 11.26
N VAL A 301 -3.15 3.59 12.44
CA VAL A 301 -4.37 3.20 13.19
C VAL A 301 -5.19 4.43 13.61
N LEU A 302 -4.58 5.44 14.25
CA LEU A 302 -5.35 6.51 14.90
C LEU A 302 -6.07 7.48 13.92
N VAL A 303 -5.55 7.68 12.72
CA VAL A 303 -6.05 8.72 11.78
C VAL A 303 -6.92 8.16 10.69
N VAL A 304 -6.64 6.95 10.21
CA VAL A 304 -7.52 6.24 9.29
C VAL A 304 -8.90 6.01 9.92
N LEU A 305 -8.93 5.78 11.23
CA LEU A 305 -10.15 5.53 12.00
C LEU A 305 -11.01 6.79 12.24
N LEU A 306 -10.43 7.99 12.16
CA LEU A 306 -11.18 9.25 12.23
C LEU A 306 -11.70 9.75 10.86
N VAL A 307 -11.19 9.24 9.73
CA VAL A 307 -11.41 9.87 8.39
C VAL A 307 -12.39 9.14 7.47
N LEU A 308 -12.55 7.82 7.49
CA LEU A 308 -13.08 7.14 6.29
C LEU A 308 -14.53 6.68 6.38
N LEU A 309 -15.47 7.44 5.77
CA LEU A 309 -16.36 6.94 4.69
C LEU A 309 -17.32 8.04 4.17
N GLY A 310 -16.87 8.81 3.19
CA GLY A 310 -17.61 9.88 2.54
C GLY A 310 -17.53 9.81 1.02
N PRO A 311 -18.61 10.16 0.30
CA PRO A 311 -18.76 9.85 -1.12
C PRO A 311 -17.99 10.81 -2.04
N SER A 312 -17.66 10.28 -3.21
CA SER A 312 -16.89 10.89 -4.29
C SER A 312 -17.39 12.28 -4.68
N ARG A 313 -16.43 13.21 -4.83
CA ARG A 313 -16.64 14.57 -5.36
C ARG A 313 -17.38 14.53 -6.71
N THR A 314 -18.45 15.30 -6.79
CA THR A 314 -19.10 15.69 -8.05
C THR A 314 -18.27 16.75 -8.78
N THR A 315 -17.98 16.45 -10.05
CA THR A 315 -17.70 17.29 -11.23
C THR A 315 -17.21 18.75 -11.06
N PRO A 316 -16.12 19.17 -11.75
CA PRO A 316 -15.67 20.56 -11.79
C PRO A 316 -16.49 21.41 -12.80
N PRO A 317 -16.74 22.70 -12.55
CA PRO A 317 -17.08 23.65 -13.59
C PRO A 317 -15.83 24.30 -14.20
N ASP A 318 -15.96 24.60 -15.49
CA ASP A 318 -14.97 25.14 -16.42
C ASP A 318 -14.24 26.43 -16.02
N ALA A 319 -13.08 26.58 -16.66
CA ALA A 319 -12.15 27.70 -16.61
C ALA A 319 -12.75 29.06 -17.01
N ASP A 320 -12.42 30.10 -16.23
CA ASP A 320 -11.86 31.39 -16.69
C ASP A 320 -11.95 32.41 -15.54
N ASP A 321 -10.84 32.67 -14.83
CA ASP A 321 -10.44 34.03 -14.42
C ASP A 321 -9.06 34.06 -13.72
N PRO A 322 -8.32 35.19 -13.78
CA PRO A 322 -6.86 35.22 -13.65
C PRO A 322 -6.35 35.28 -12.22
N VAL A 323 -5.18 34.64 -12.03
CA VAL A 323 -4.38 34.60 -10.80
C VAL A 323 -3.94 36.01 -10.35
N PRO A 324 -4.15 36.42 -9.09
CA PRO A 324 -3.30 37.40 -8.45
C PRO A 324 -2.16 36.69 -7.70
N SER A 325 -0.94 36.99 -8.14
CA SER A 325 0.29 36.73 -7.41
C SER A 325 0.34 37.58 -6.13
N ALA A 326 0.49 36.94 -4.97
CA ALA A 326 0.99 37.55 -3.74
C ALA A 326 1.64 36.44 -2.90
N ALA A 327 2.97 36.38 -2.90
CA ALA A 327 3.82 36.94 -1.84
C ALA A 327 3.84 36.06 -0.58
N THR A 328 4.94 35.32 -0.47
CA THR A 328 5.46 34.69 0.74
C THR A 328 5.47 35.67 1.92
N ALA A 329 4.61 35.42 2.90
CA ALA A 329 4.78 35.91 4.26
C ALA A 329 4.80 34.68 5.16
N ALA A 330 6.00 34.33 5.64
CA ALA A 330 6.16 33.43 6.77
C ALA A 330 5.47 34.07 7.98
N VAL A 331 4.35 33.49 8.39
CA VAL A 331 3.81 33.68 9.73
C VAL A 331 4.37 32.51 10.53
N GLU A 332 5.31 32.81 11.42
CA GLU A 332 5.74 31.83 12.42
C GLU A 332 4.53 31.46 13.29
N PRO A 333 4.29 30.17 13.58
CA PRO A 333 3.25 29.79 14.51
C PRO A 333 3.75 30.13 15.91
N ASP A 334 3.11 31.12 16.54
CA ASP A 334 3.19 31.32 17.98
C ASP A 334 2.75 30.02 18.65
N GLY A 335 3.72 29.31 19.22
CA GLY A 335 3.47 28.26 20.17
C GLY A 335 3.19 28.87 21.54
N ASP A 336 2.03 28.59 22.12
CA ASP A 336 1.93 28.28 23.53
C ASP A 336 0.59 27.60 23.91
N ALA A 337 0.73 26.59 24.75
CA ALA A 337 -0.20 26.05 25.76
C ALA A 337 -1.60 25.54 25.36
N ASP A 338 -1.87 24.27 25.72
CA ASP A 338 -3.17 23.63 25.98
C ASP A 338 -4.40 24.39 25.48
N ALA A 339 -4.92 23.99 24.32
CA ALA A 339 -6.27 24.35 23.92
C ALA A 339 -7.25 23.80 24.97
N VAL A 340 -7.66 24.66 25.91
CA VAL A 340 -8.76 24.37 26.83
C VAL A 340 -9.96 24.02 25.95
N LEU A 341 -10.46 22.78 26.08
CA LEU A 341 -11.62 22.31 25.34
C LEU A 341 -12.81 23.25 25.63
N ASP A 342 -13.29 23.96 24.61
CA ASP A 342 -14.48 24.79 24.70
C ASP A 342 -15.74 23.91 24.66
N LEU A 343 -16.05 23.31 25.82
CA LEU A 343 -17.23 22.45 25.97
C LEU A 343 -18.54 23.22 25.88
N ASP A 344 -18.51 24.55 26.06
CA ASP A 344 -19.69 25.40 25.92
C ASP A 344 -20.18 25.41 24.45
N ALA A 345 -19.27 25.27 23.48
CA ALA A 345 -19.63 25.15 22.06
C ALA A 345 -20.44 23.88 21.74
N VAL A 346 -20.23 22.77 22.46
CA VAL A 346 -21.04 21.54 22.30
C VAL A 346 -22.49 21.77 22.75
N LEU A 347 -22.68 22.69 23.70
CA LEU A 347 -23.98 23.04 24.27
C LEU A 347 -24.62 24.27 23.60
N ASP A 348 -24.01 24.84 22.57
CA ASP A 348 -24.59 25.94 21.79
C ASP A 348 -25.25 25.42 20.50
N PRO A 349 -26.61 25.43 20.41
CA PRO A 349 -27.31 25.02 19.20
C PRO A 349 -27.00 25.93 17.98
N GLY A 350 -26.46 27.13 18.21
CA GLY A 350 -26.08 28.09 17.20
C GLY A 350 -24.65 27.94 16.66
N ASP A 351 -23.80 27.11 17.29
CA ASP A 351 -22.40 26.95 16.90
C ASP A 351 -22.00 25.48 16.60
N PRO A 352 -22.54 24.89 15.52
CA PRO A 352 -22.13 23.54 15.10
C PRO A 352 -20.65 23.45 14.70
N ALA A 353 -20.03 24.54 14.23
CA ALA A 353 -18.63 24.54 13.84
C ALA A 353 -17.70 24.47 15.06
N GLY A 354 -17.96 25.26 16.11
CA GLY A 354 -17.29 25.14 17.40
C GLY A 354 -17.51 23.77 18.04
N ALA A 355 -18.74 23.26 18.01
CA ALA A 355 -19.06 21.92 18.46
C ALA A 355 -18.24 20.84 17.73
N ALA A 356 -18.08 20.93 16.41
CA ALA A 356 -17.27 19.99 15.62
C ALA A 356 -15.81 19.96 16.06
N ARG A 357 -15.21 21.12 16.41
CA ARG A 357 -13.84 21.20 16.92
C ARG A 357 -13.73 20.52 18.28
N ALA A 358 -14.63 20.85 19.21
CA ALA A 358 -14.65 20.29 20.55
C ALA A 358 -14.87 18.76 20.53
N LEU A 359 -15.82 18.28 19.73
CA LEU A 359 -16.10 16.85 19.57
C LEU A 359 -14.92 16.10 18.93
N THR A 360 -14.24 16.68 17.94
CA THR A 360 -13.03 16.07 17.34
C THR A 360 -11.93 15.86 18.38
N ALA A 361 -11.70 16.86 19.23
CA ALA A 361 -10.71 16.75 20.30
C ALA A 361 -11.12 15.73 21.39
N LEU A 362 -12.40 15.71 21.78
CA LEU A 362 -12.95 14.72 22.72
C LEU A 362 -12.87 13.29 22.18
N ARG A 363 -13.15 13.05 20.89
CA ARG A 363 -13.00 11.72 20.27
C ARG A 363 -11.56 11.24 20.39
N LEU A 364 -10.58 12.11 20.11
CA LEU A 364 -9.19 11.71 20.26
C LEU A 364 -8.84 11.38 21.72
N ALA A 365 -9.28 12.20 22.67
CA ALA A 365 -9.03 11.94 24.09
C ALA A 365 -9.60 10.59 24.54
N LEU A 366 -10.80 10.22 24.08
CA LEU A 366 -11.40 8.90 24.33
C LEU A 366 -10.53 7.76 23.76
N LEU A 367 -10.00 7.94 22.55
CA LEU A 367 -9.16 6.94 21.89
C LEU A 367 -7.76 6.81 22.51
N THR A 368 -7.24 7.87 23.13
CA THR A 368 -5.88 7.88 23.69
C THR A 368 -5.82 7.50 25.16
N GLU A 369 -6.75 8.01 25.95
CA GLU A 369 -6.75 7.81 27.40
C GLU A 369 -7.62 6.63 27.83
N GLY A 370 -8.49 6.12 26.94
CA GLY A 370 -9.42 5.02 27.25
C GLY A 370 -10.39 5.36 28.39
N THR A 371 -10.50 6.64 28.76
CA THR A 371 -11.34 7.13 29.84
C THR A 371 -12.42 8.04 29.28
N GLY A 372 -13.69 7.70 29.54
CA GLY A 372 -14.85 8.47 29.12
C GLY A 372 -15.93 7.59 28.48
N ASP A 373 -17.10 8.18 28.24
CA ASP A 373 -18.25 7.49 27.65
C ASP A 373 -18.42 7.92 26.19
N LEU A 374 -18.50 6.96 25.27
CA LEU A 374 -18.71 7.20 23.85
C LEU A 374 -19.96 8.05 23.60
N SER A 375 -20.99 7.87 24.41
CA SER A 375 -22.26 8.62 24.34
C SER A 375 -22.09 10.13 24.52
N SER A 376 -20.98 10.58 25.13
CA SER A 376 -20.65 12.00 25.27
C SER A 376 -20.21 12.66 23.97
N VAL A 377 -19.94 11.87 22.92
CA VAL A 377 -19.40 12.39 21.65
C VAL A 377 -20.18 11.93 20.42
N VAL A 378 -20.71 10.71 20.43
CA VAL A 378 -21.50 10.16 19.31
C VAL A 378 -22.96 9.95 19.69
N VAL A 379 -23.84 9.94 18.68
CA VAL A 379 -25.24 9.58 18.87
C VAL A 379 -25.35 8.06 19.03
N ALA A 380 -26.05 7.59 20.07
CA ALA A 380 -26.30 6.16 20.27
C ALA A 380 -27.07 5.53 19.09
N GLY A 381 -26.66 4.33 18.68
CA GLY A 381 -27.17 3.59 17.53
C GLY A 381 -26.76 4.16 16.17
N SER A 382 -25.84 5.12 16.12
CA SER A 382 -25.43 5.79 14.88
C SER A 382 -24.27 5.09 14.17
N SER A 383 -24.04 5.45 12.91
CA SER A 383 -22.86 5.00 12.17
C SER A 383 -21.55 5.50 12.77
N ALA A 384 -21.56 6.67 13.42
CA ALA A 384 -20.38 7.16 14.12
C ALA A 384 -20.07 6.31 15.36
N GLU A 385 -21.09 5.89 16.11
CA GLU A 385 -20.91 4.99 17.27
C GLU A 385 -20.36 3.63 16.86
N ALA A 386 -20.93 3.00 15.84
CA ALA A 386 -20.46 1.70 15.34
C ALA A 386 -18.99 1.76 14.87
N ARG A 387 -18.58 2.89 14.28
CA ARG A 387 -17.19 3.12 13.88
C ARG A 387 -16.30 3.29 15.10
N ASP A 388 -16.60 4.23 15.99
CA ASP A 388 -15.75 4.51 17.15
C ASP A 388 -15.63 3.31 18.09
N ALA A 389 -16.68 2.49 18.22
CA ALA A 389 -16.62 1.22 18.94
C ALA A 389 -15.67 0.21 18.29
N ALA A 390 -15.65 0.12 16.95
CA ALA A 390 -14.69 -0.73 16.23
C ALA A 390 -13.24 -0.23 16.41
N VAL A 391 -13.02 1.10 16.42
CA VAL A 391 -11.70 1.69 16.75
C VAL A 391 -11.24 1.23 18.13
N LEU A 392 -12.12 1.35 19.13
CA LEU A 392 -11.79 1.01 20.51
C LEU A 392 -11.53 -0.50 20.68
N GLU A 393 -12.23 -1.36 19.95
CA GLU A 393 -11.95 -2.79 19.91
C GLU A 393 -10.58 -3.10 19.28
N GLU A 394 -10.20 -2.39 18.22
CA GLU A 394 -8.87 -2.52 17.60
C GLU A 394 -7.72 -2.01 18.48
N LEU A 395 -8.00 -1.02 19.33
CA LEU A 395 -7.04 -0.47 20.30
C LEU A 395 -6.98 -1.27 21.61
N ASP A 396 -7.74 -2.35 21.76
CA ASP A 396 -7.69 -3.19 22.97
C ASP A 396 -6.27 -3.77 23.16
N GLY A 397 -5.65 -3.47 24.30
CA GLY A 397 -4.25 -3.81 24.59
C GLY A 397 -3.20 -2.91 23.94
N VAL A 398 -3.58 -1.75 23.38
CA VAL A 398 -2.68 -0.74 22.82
C VAL A 398 -2.79 0.57 23.61
N ASP A 399 -1.72 0.94 24.32
CA ASP A 399 -1.63 2.25 24.96
C ASP A 399 -1.16 3.30 23.94
N VAL A 400 -2.00 4.29 23.63
CA VAL A 400 -1.64 5.41 22.75
C VAL A 400 -1.16 6.60 23.60
N LEU A 401 0.09 7.00 23.42
CA LEU A 401 0.78 8.01 24.23
C LEU A 401 1.12 9.23 23.39
N ASP A 402 0.94 10.42 23.97
CA ASP A 402 1.35 11.73 23.42
C ASP A 402 0.60 12.20 22.15
N ALA A 403 -0.43 11.48 21.71
CA ALA A 403 -1.26 11.87 20.57
C ALA A 403 -2.11 13.11 20.89
N ARG A 404 -2.10 14.07 19.97
CA ARG A 404 -2.91 15.30 20.03
C ARG A 404 -3.56 15.55 18.68
N ALA A 405 -4.79 16.03 18.68
CA ALA A 405 -5.51 16.47 17.49
C ALA A 405 -5.37 17.98 17.43
N GLU A 406 -4.82 18.46 16.32
CA GLU A 406 -4.81 19.87 15.97
C GLU A 406 -5.88 20.10 14.91
N VAL A 407 -6.91 20.87 15.25
CA VAL A 407 -7.96 21.25 14.30
C VAL A 407 -7.61 22.61 13.69
N PHE A 408 -7.34 22.63 12.40
CA PHE A 408 -6.95 23.84 11.66
C PHE A 408 -8.16 24.65 11.21
N ASP A 409 -9.24 23.96 10.80
CA ASP A 409 -10.46 24.62 10.33
C ASP A 409 -11.70 23.78 10.61
N ALA A 410 -12.85 24.44 10.72
CA ALA A 410 -14.16 23.81 10.79
C ALA A 410 -15.18 24.70 10.07
N ARG A 411 -15.66 24.25 8.91
CA ARG A 411 -16.56 25.00 8.02
C ARG A 411 -17.93 24.35 7.99
N LEU A 412 -18.95 25.14 8.25
CA LEU A 412 -20.33 24.71 8.16
C LEU A 412 -20.79 24.66 6.69
N GLY A 413 -21.55 23.64 6.32
CA GLY A 413 -22.16 23.53 4.99
C GLY A 413 -23.11 24.69 4.69
N GLU A 414 -23.10 25.15 3.44
CA GLU A 414 -23.79 26.38 3.00
C GLU A 414 -25.31 26.39 3.25
N ASP A 415 -25.93 25.21 3.32
CA ASP A 415 -27.38 25.05 3.47
C ASP A 415 -27.87 25.04 4.93
N TRP A 416 -26.98 25.13 5.93
CA TRP A 416 -27.39 25.08 7.32
C TRP A 416 -27.89 26.44 7.83
N SER A 417 -28.97 26.42 8.60
CA SER A 417 -29.52 27.59 9.27
C SER A 417 -29.86 27.26 10.73
N PRO A 418 -29.61 28.18 11.67
CA PRO A 418 -29.91 27.94 13.08
C PRO A 418 -31.41 27.78 13.29
N ALA A 419 -31.80 26.87 14.18
CA ALA A 419 -33.21 26.71 14.53
C ALA A 419 -33.76 27.98 15.20
N PRO A 420 -35.02 28.35 14.91
CA PRO A 420 -35.68 29.42 15.64
C PRO A 420 -35.77 29.07 17.14
N ALA A 421 -35.75 30.09 17.99
CA ALA A 421 -35.74 29.92 19.44
C ALA A 421 -36.87 28.96 19.93
N GLY A 422 -36.48 27.86 20.57
CA GLY A 422 -37.39 26.83 21.09
C GLY A 422 -37.68 25.66 20.14
N ALA A 423 -37.10 25.64 18.94
CA ALA A 423 -37.12 24.49 18.05
C ALA A 423 -35.82 23.68 18.12
N THR A 424 -35.90 22.37 17.90
CA THR A 424 -34.72 21.51 17.80
C THR A 424 -33.95 21.83 16.52
N PRO A 425 -32.62 22.04 16.59
CA PRO A 425 -31.77 22.18 15.40
C PRO A 425 -31.91 21.01 14.45
N THR A 426 -31.85 21.29 13.15
CA THR A 426 -31.63 20.27 12.14
C THR A 426 -30.19 19.78 12.18
N ASP A 427 -29.95 18.56 11.69
CA ASP A 427 -28.60 18.02 11.56
C ASP A 427 -27.70 19.02 10.81
N ALA A 428 -26.48 19.21 11.31
CA ALA A 428 -25.49 20.13 10.75
C ALA A 428 -24.40 19.34 10.05
N VAL A 429 -23.98 19.78 8.86
CA VAL A 429 -22.85 19.17 8.14
C VAL A 429 -21.65 20.11 8.27
N VAL A 430 -20.57 19.62 8.87
CA VAL A 430 -19.37 20.43 9.16
C VAL A 430 -18.15 19.74 8.58
N GLU A 431 -17.44 20.43 7.68
CA GLU A 431 -16.14 20.01 7.16
C GLU A 431 -15.05 20.45 8.14
N VAL A 432 -14.24 19.50 8.63
CA VAL A 432 -13.20 19.72 9.64
C VAL A 432 -11.84 19.36 9.05
N ASP A 433 -10.93 20.32 9.05
CA ASP A 433 -9.53 20.14 8.68
C ASP A 433 -8.71 19.90 9.96
N TYR A 434 -8.08 18.75 10.10
CA TYR A 434 -7.30 18.41 11.30
C TYR A 434 -6.06 17.58 10.98
N ALA A 435 -5.13 17.49 11.94
CA ALA A 435 -4.03 16.53 11.93
C ALA A 435 -3.84 15.94 13.33
N VAL A 436 -3.31 14.73 13.38
CA VAL A 436 -2.84 14.12 14.62
C VAL A 436 -1.32 14.22 14.69
N SER A 437 -0.81 14.66 15.84
CA SER A 437 0.62 14.75 16.13
C SER A 437 1.32 13.40 16.05
N ALA A 438 2.65 13.45 15.91
CA ALA A 438 3.47 12.27 16.14
C ALA A 438 3.21 11.77 17.56
N HIS A 439 3.11 10.46 17.71
CA HIS A 439 2.72 9.82 18.96
C HIS A 439 3.38 8.46 19.09
N ARG A 440 3.17 7.79 20.22
CA ARG A 440 3.74 6.47 20.49
C ARG A 440 2.62 5.48 20.79
N GLN A 441 2.79 4.26 20.35
CA GLN A 441 1.88 3.16 20.66
C GLN A 441 2.67 2.09 21.41
N ARG A 442 2.19 1.70 22.60
CA ARG A 442 2.80 0.64 23.40
C ARG A 442 1.87 -0.55 23.46
N THR A 443 2.40 -1.71 23.17
CA THR A 443 1.75 -3.01 23.32
C THR A 443 2.61 -3.91 24.19
N ASP A 444 2.11 -5.10 24.52
CA ASP A 444 2.90 -6.13 25.21
C ASP A 444 4.19 -6.53 24.45
N ASP A 445 4.22 -6.32 23.12
CA ASP A 445 5.35 -6.66 22.25
C ASP A 445 6.39 -5.53 22.12
N GLY A 446 6.10 -4.32 22.62
CA GLY A 446 7.03 -3.19 22.63
C GLY A 446 6.39 -1.83 22.36
N GLU A 447 7.24 -0.80 22.19
CA GLU A 447 6.81 0.58 21.92
C GLU A 447 7.21 0.99 20.50
N LEU A 448 6.28 1.61 19.77
CA LEU A 448 6.46 2.08 18.40
C LEU A 448 6.21 3.59 18.32
N HIS A 449 7.00 4.27 17.49
CA HIS A 449 6.78 5.68 17.16
C HIS A 449 5.94 5.81 15.89
N VAL A 450 4.89 6.59 15.97
CA VAL A 450 3.97 6.93 14.88
C VAL A 450 4.23 8.38 14.46
N PRO A 451 4.53 8.65 13.18
CA PRO A 451 4.74 10.00 12.69
C PRO A 451 3.43 10.81 12.74
N ALA A 452 3.56 12.14 12.71
CA ALA A 452 2.41 13.02 12.57
C ALA A 452 1.71 12.75 11.23
N THR A 453 0.40 12.90 11.24
CA THR A 453 -0.39 12.74 10.03
C THR A 453 -0.47 14.03 9.25
N PRO A 454 -0.54 13.94 7.91
CA PRO A 454 -0.80 15.11 7.10
C PRO A 454 -2.19 15.66 7.44
N ARG A 455 -2.36 16.97 7.19
CA ARG A 455 -3.67 17.62 7.32
C ARG A 455 -4.70 16.86 6.50
N THR A 456 -5.79 16.49 7.14
CA THR A 456 -6.86 15.71 6.55
C THR A 456 -8.19 16.39 6.80
N THR A 457 -9.05 16.35 5.79
CA THR A 457 -10.39 16.94 5.81
C THR A 457 -11.41 15.83 6.00
N VAL A 458 -12.33 15.99 6.95
CA VAL A 458 -13.44 15.06 7.20
C VAL A 458 -14.76 15.82 7.29
N VAL A 459 -15.86 15.22 6.86
CA VAL A 459 -17.19 15.82 6.95
C VAL A 459 -17.98 15.13 8.06
N LEU A 460 -18.30 15.88 9.11
CA LEU A 460 -19.10 15.42 10.24
C LEU A 460 -20.56 15.80 10.05
N VAL A 461 -21.46 14.84 10.23
CA VAL A 461 -22.88 15.13 10.42
C VAL A 461 -23.16 15.16 11.92
N LEU A 462 -23.44 16.34 12.43
CA LEU A 462 -23.78 16.58 13.83
C LEU A 462 -25.29 16.56 14.01
N ARG A 463 -25.74 15.96 15.11
CA ARG A 463 -27.14 15.94 15.54
C ARG A 463 -27.26 16.55 16.92
N TRP A 464 -28.28 17.36 17.10
CA TRP A 464 -28.61 17.92 18.41
C TRP A 464 -29.32 16.86 19.28
N THR A 465 -28.84 16.67 20.50
CA THR A 465 -29.44 15.80 21.52
C THR A 465 -29.79 16.61 22.78
N ASP A 466 -30.38 15.96 23.79
CA ASP A 466 -30.64 16.59 25.09
C ASP A 466 -29.36 17.07 25.80
N ASP A 467 -28.20 16.51 25.42
CA ASP A 467 -26.89 16.81 25.98
C ASP A 467 -26.00 17.63 25.02
N GLY A 468 -26.60 18.27 24.01
CA GLY A 468 -25.93 19.11 23.01
C GLY A 468 -25.61 18.39 21.69
N TRP A 469 -24.67 18.94 20.91
CA TRP A 469 -24.26 18.35 19.64
C TRP A 469 -23.54 17.02 19.84
N ARG A 470 -23.85 16.02 19.00
CA ARG A 470 -23.17 14.73 18.92
C ARG A 470 -22.91 14.35 17.47
N VAL A 471 -21.85 13.60 17.22
CA VAL A 471 -21.55 13.08 15.88
C VAL A 471 -22.48 11.91 15.56
N ALA A 472 -23.28 12.03 14.51
CA ALA A 472 -24.16 10.97 14.01
C ALA A 472 -23.53 10.19 12.85
N GLU A 473 -22.78 10.89 12.00
CA GLU A 473 -22.13 10.32 10.84
C GLU A 473 -20.77 11.01 10.61
N VAL A 474 -19.84 10.24 10.08
CA VAL A 474 -18.53 10.71 9.61
C VAL A 474 -18.43 10.33 8.15
N ARG A 475 -18.09 11.30 7.30
CA ARG A 475 -17.96 11.17 5.85
C ARG A 475 -16.54 11.56 5.45
#